data_AF-A0A7C6E2W0-F1
#
_entry.id   AF-A0A7C6E2W0-F1
#
_cell.length_a   1.000
_cell.length_b   1.000
_cell.length_c   1.000
_cell.angle_alpha   90.00
_cell.angle_beta   90.00
_cell.angle_gamma   90.00
#
_symmetry.space_group_name_H-M   'P 1'
#
loop_
_entity.id
_entity.type
_entity.pdbx_description
1 polymer ?
#
loop_
_entity_poly.entity_id
_entity_poly.type
_entity_poly.pdbx_seq_one_letter_code
_entity_poly.pdbx_strand_id
1 'polypeptide(L)' 'MHNPDVVILLFASGNFVCTGAVNEQMIYDAVEKLMNELILFLRHYKIHLINNPFFGKISESGGRIINKKD' A
#
# COMPACT_ATOMS: atom_id res chain seq x y z
N MET A 1 8.04 -6.96 1.74
CA MET A 1 8.77 -5.96 0.92
C MET A 1 9.97 -5.49 1.72
N HIS A 2 11.18 -5.52 1.16
CA HIS A 2 12.39 -5.08 1.88
C HIS A 2 12.68 -3.57 1.72
N ASN A 3 12.06 -2.92 0.74
CA ASN A 3 12.18 -1.48 0.51
C ASN A 3 10.92 -1.00 -0.20
N PRO A 4 10.16 -0.01 0.32
CA PRO A 4 10.34 0.62 1.64
C PRO A 4 10.16 -0.37 2.79
N ASP A 5 10.83 -0.12 3.92
CA ASP A 5 10.72 -0.95 5.12
C ASP A 5 9.38 -0.65 5.83
N VAL A 6 8.34 -1.34 5.38
CA VAL A 6 6.98 -1.18 5.87
C VAL A 6 6.28 -2.53 5.97
N VAL A 7 5.28 -2.59 6.85
CA VAL A 7 4.37 -3.73 6.98
C VAL A 7 3.00 -3.32 6.48
N ILE A 8 2.44 -4.13 5.57
CA ILE A 8 1.08 -3.98 5.08
C ILE A 8 0.21 -5.13 5.61
N LEU A 9 -0.86 -4.77 6.31
CA LEU A 9 -1.95 -5.68 6.68
C LEU A 9 -3.09 -5.51 5.68
N LEU A 10 -3.31 -6.52 4.83
CA LEU A 10 -4.36 -6.53 3.81
C LEU A 10 -5.59 -7.31 4.30
N PHE A 11 -6.77 -6.73 4.16
CA PHE A 11 -8.05 -7.35 4.51
C PHE A 11 -8.75 -7.91 3.27
N ALA A 12 -9.58 -8.94 3.46
CA ALA A 12 -10.36 -9.54 2.37
C ALA A 12 -11.31 -8.55 1.66
N SER A 13 -11.68 -7.44 2.32
CA SER A 13 -12.46 -6.37 1.72
C SER A 13 -11.69 -5.48 0.74
N GLY A 14 -10.38 -5.70 0.58
CA GLY A 14 -9.49 -4.86 -0.24
C GLY A 14 -8.95 -3.62 0.50
N ASN A 15 -9.36 -3.38 1.75
CA ASN A 15 -8.75 -2.34 2.59
C ASN A 15 -7.40 -2.81 3.11
N PHE A 16 -6.51 -1.88 3.42
CA PHE A 16 -5.22 -2.19 4.02
C PHE A 16 -4.80 -1.17 5.09
N VAL A 17 -3.90 -1.60 5.97
CA VAL A 17 -3.19 -0.74 6.93
C VAL A 17 -1.70 -0.81 6.60
N CYS A 18 -1.05 0.35 6.42
CA CYS A 18 0.39 0.47 6.18
C CYS A 18 1.05 1.07 7.43
N THR A 19 2.08 0.42 7.95
CA THR A 19 2.85 0.86 9.13
C THR A 19 4.35 0.80 8.87
N GLY A 20 5.13 1.58 9.62
CA GLY A 20 6.59 1.64 9.49
C GLY A 20 7.10 2.71 8.51
N ALA A 21 6.20 3.37 7.78
CA ALA A 21 6.56 4.50 6.92
C ALA A 21 6.96 5.73 7.76
N VAL A 22 8.08 6.38 7.40
CA VAL A 22 8.53 7.63 8.05
C VAL A 22 8.10 8.90 7.31
N ASN A 23 7.59 8.75 6.10
CA ASN A 23 7.02 9.83 5.29
C ASN A 23 5.96 9.28 4.34
N GLU A 24 5.16 10.20 3.78
CA GLU A 24 4.05 9.85 2.89
C GLU A 24 4.53 9.16 1.60
N GLN A 25 5.70 9.55 1.07
CA GLN A 25 6.27 8.94 -0.14
C GLN A 25 6.50 7.43 0.04
N MET A 26 6.97 6.99 1.20
CA MET A 26 7.10 5.56 1.48
C MET A 26 5.76 4.81 1.45
N ILE A 27 4.67 5.48 1.84
CA ILE A 27 3.34 4.88 1.75
C ILE A 27 2.96 4.69 0.28
N TYR A 28 3.15 5.73 -0.54
CA TYR A 28 2.89 5.65 -1.99
C TYR A 28 3.71 4.54 -2.66
N ASP A 29 5.01 4.51 -2.40
CA ASP A 29 5.92 3.51 -2.98
C ASP A 29 5.55 2.08 -2.55
N ALA A 30 5.14 1.90 -1.29
CA ALA A 30 4.72 0.60 -0.78
C ALA A 30 3.41 0.12 -1.42
N VAL A 31 2.44 1.01 -1.55
CA VAL A 31 1.14 0.71 -2.15
C VAL A 31 1.29 0.41 -3.64
N GLU A 32 2.12 1.16 -4.36
CA GLU A 32 2.43 0.89 -5.77
C GLU A 32 3.04 -0.50 -5.95
N LYS A 33 4.02 -0.87 -5.12
CA LYS A 33 4.63 -2.20 -5.17
C LYS A 33 3.63 -3.32 -4.87
N LEU A 34 2.85 -3.18 -3.80
CA LEU A 34 1.79 -4.13 -3.47
C LEU A 34 0.83 -4.31 -4.64
N MET A 35 0.39 -3.21 -5.24
CA MET A 35 -0.55 -3.24 -6.36
C MET A 35 0.04 -3.93 -7.58
N ASN A 36 1.30 -3.65 -7.92
CA ASN A 36 1.97 -4.31 -9.03
C ASN A 36 2.06 -5.84 -8.82
N GLU A 37 2.43 -6.29 -7.62
CA GLU A 37 2.46 -7.72 -7.28
C GLU A 37 1.07 -8.36 -7.41
N LEU A 38 0.03 -7.72 -6.87
CA LEU A 38 -1.35 -8.23 -6.96
C LEU A 38 -1.86 -8.28 -8.41
N ILE A 39 -1.63 -7.23 -9.20
CA ILE A 39 -2.05 -7.18 -10.60
C ILE A 39 -1.37 -8.29 -11.40
N LEU A 40 -0.07 -8.51 -11.22
CA LEU A 40 0.67 -9.56 -11.89
C LEU A 40 0.12 -10.94 -11.53
N PHE A 41 -0.16 -11.18 -10.25
CA PHE A 41 -0.80 -12.40 -9.77
C PHE A 41 -2.17 -12.61 -10.43
N LEU A 42 -3.06 -11.60 -10.40
CA LEU A 42 -4.40 -11.73 -10.98
C LEU A 42 -4.37 -12.00 -12.50
N ARG A 43 -3.44 -11.35 -13.22
CA ARG A 43 -3.23 -11.60 -14.66
C ARG A 43 -2.79 -13.03 -14.94
N HIS A 44 -1.95 -13.61 -14.08
CA HIS A 44 -1.53 -15.01 -14.20
C HIS A 44 -2.75 -15.97 -14.16
N TYR A 45 -3.73 -15.69 -13.30
CA TYR A 45 -4.97 -16.47 -13.19
C TYR A 45 -6.08 -16.04 -14.17
N LYS A 46 -5.78 -15.17 -15.15
CA LYS A 46 -6.76 -14.61 -16.11
C LYS A 46 -7.93 -13.88 -15.44
N ILE A 47 -7.71 -13.31 -14.26
CA ILE A 47 -8.69 -12.47 -13.55
C ILE A 47 -8.47 -11.03 -14.01
N HIS A 48 -9.49 -10.44 -14.65
CA HIS A 48 -9.45 -9.07 -15.14
C HIS A 48 -10.00 -8.10 -14.10
N LEU A 49 -9.24 -7.06 -13.79
CA LEU A 49 -9.71 -5.94 -12.98
C LEU A 49 -10.67 -5.09 -13.82
N ILE A 50 -11.89 -4.89 -13.31
CA ILE A 50 -12.92 -4.08 -13.98
C ILE A 50 -12.82 -2.58 -13.66
N ASN A 51 -12.11 -2.23 -12.57
CA ASN A 51 -11.96 -0.86 -12.08
C ASN A 51 -10.48 -0.55 -11.81
N ASN A 52 -10.14 0.75 -11.86
CA ASN A 52 -8.82 1.20 -11.41
C ASN A 52 -8.78 1.13 -9.86
N PRO A 53 -7.87 0.35 -9.26
CA PRO A 53 -7.82 0.12 -7.82
C PRO A 53 -7.37 1.34 -6.98
N PHE A 54 -6.97 2.45 -7.60
CA PHE A 54 -6.39 3.61 -6.90
C PHE A 54 -7.39 4.60 -6.28
N PHE A 55 -8.69 4.31 -6.27
CA PHE A 55 -9.70 5.25 -5.75
C PHE A 55 -9.91 5.08 -4.23
N GLY A 56 -8.84 5.17 -3.44
CA GLY A 56 -8.89 5.11 -1.98
C GLY A 56 -8.55 6.46 -1.36
N LYS A 57 -9.32 6.89 -0.34
CA LYS A 57 -8.90 8.00 0.52
C LYS A 57 -7.86 7.48 1.51
N ILE A 58 -6.68 8.09 1.55
CA ILE A 58 -5.75 7.90 2.67
C ILE A 58 -6.31 8.70 3.84
N SER A 59 -6.73 8.02 4.90
CA SER A 59 -7.06 8.68 6.16
C SER A 59 -5.94 8.42 7.15
N GLU A 60 -5.27 9.47 7.62
CA GLU A 60 -4.36 9.36 8.73
C GLU A 60 -5.16 9.13 10.01
N SER A 61 -5.02 7.95 10.61
CA SER A 61 -5.58 7.64 11.93
C SER A 61 -4.72 8.27 13.03
N GLY A 62 -4.54 9.60 13.01
CA GLY A 62 -3.91 10.38 14.09
C GLY A 62 -2.46 10.01 14.46
N GLY A 63 -1.80 9.15 13.69
CA GLY A 63 -0.38 8.84 13.87
C GLY A 63 0.48 9.97 13.32
N ARG A 64 1.38 10.53 14.14
CA ARG A 64 2.36 11.51 13.65
C ARG A 64 3.33 10.81 12.69
N ILE A 65 3.43 11.31 11.47
CA ILE A 65 4.62 11.12 10.63
C ILE A 65 5.78 11.83 11.34
N ILE A 66 6.49 11.10 12.21
CA ILE A 66 7.73 11.58 12.79
C ILE A 66 8.78 11.60 11.68
N ASN A 67 8.98 12.79 11.08
CA ASN A 67 10.20 13.07 10.35
C ASN A 67 11.35 12.85 11.33
N LYS A 68 12.03 11.71 11.21
CA LYS A 68 13.24 11.40 11.97
C LYS A 68 14.36 12.31 11.42
N LYS A 69 14.31 13.57 11.82
CA LYS A 69 15.44 14.49 11.79
C LYS A 69 16.02 14.39 13.20
N ASP A 70 16.98 13.49 13.35
CA ASP A 70 18.04 13.38 14.35
C ASP A 70 18.55 11.93 14.41
#